data_AF-A0AAW9EAR8-F1
#
_entry.id   AF-A0AAW9EAR8-F1
#
_cell.length_a   1.000
_cell.length_b   1.000
_cell.length_c   1.000
_cell.angle_alpha   90.00
_cell.angle_beta   90.00
_cell.angle_gamma   90.00
#
_symmetry.space_group_name_H-M   'P 1'
#
loop_
_entity.id
_entity.type
_entity.pdbx_description
1 polymer ?
#
loop_
_entity_poly.entity_id
_entity_poly.type
_entity_poly.pdbx_seq_one_letter_code
_entity_poly.pdbx_strand_id
1 'polypeptide(L)'
;PLQGKTVALSEVNDETFASGIMGPGMAIIPTTGKVIAPADGVVDITFSSGHAIGLTLVNNIEMLIHVGIDTVYLAGQHFTC
;
A
#
# COMPACT_ATOMS: atom_id res chain seq x y z
N PRO A 1 4.96 -3.26 -6.08
CA PRO A 1 5.28 -1.82 -5.84
C PRO A 1 6.53 -1.57 -4.97
N LEU A 2 7.08 -2.58 -4.29
CA LEU A 2 8.25 -2.40 -3.42
C LEU A 2 9.09 -3.69 -3.39
N GLN A 3 10.40 -3.58 -3.21
CA GLN A 3 11.31 -4.74 -3.15
C GLN A 3 11.23 -5.41 -1.76
N GLY A 4 11.03 -6.72 -1.74
CA GLY A 4 10.90 -7.46 -0.48
C GLY A 4 10.36 -8.87 -0.64
N LYS A 5 9.96 -9.48 0.48
CA LYS A 5 9.33 -10.80 0.52
C LYS A 5 7.82 -10.66 0.46
N THR A 6 7.18 -11.31 -0.50
CA THR A 6 5.71 -11.40 -0.58
C THR A 6 5.17 -12.34 0.50
N VAL A 7 4.09 -11.94 1.16
CA VAL A 7 3.33 -12.74 2.14
C VAL A 7 1.84 -12.64 1.83
N ALA A 8 1.09 -13.66 2.25
CA ALA A 8 -0.36 -13.66 2.07
C ALA A 8 -1.01 -12.54 2.90
N LEU A 9 -2.12 -11.97 2.42
CA LEU A 9 -2.88 -11.00 3.23
C LEU A 9 -3.33 -11.62 4.57
N SER A 10 -3.69 -12.90 4.59
CA SER A 10 -4.07 -13.62 5.80
C SER A 10 -2.97 -13.72 6.88
N GLU A 11 -1.72 -13.42 6.53
CA GLU A 11 -0.59 -13.37 7.48
C GLU A 11 -0.35 -11.95 8.04
N VAL A 12 -1.09 -10.94 7.56
CA VAL A 12 -1.00 -9.56 8.05
C VAL A 12 -1.67 -9.46 9.41
N ASN A 13 -1.02 -8.85 10.38
CA ASN A 13 -1.55 -8.67 11.74
C ASN A 13 -2.53 -7.49 11.84
N ASP A 14 -3.48 -7.41 10.91
CA ASP A 14 -4.56 -6.42 10.86
C ASP A 14 -5.78 -7.07 10.18
N GLU A 15 -6.90 -7.14 10.90
CA GLU A 15 -8.10 -7.85 10.42
C GLU A 15 -8.72 -7.20 9.17
N THR A 16 -8.59 -5.89 9.01
CA THR A 16 -9.12 -5.16 7.85
C THR A 16 -8.46 -5.62 6.55
N PHE A 17 -7.15 -5.90 6.61
CA PHE A 17 -6.41 -6.46 5.48
C PHE A 17 -6.50 -7.98 5.41
N ALA A 18 -6.35 -8.68 6.54
CA ALA A 18 -6.27 -10.14 6.58
C ALA A 18 -7.57 -10.84 6.19
N SER A 19 -8.72 -10.21 6.46
CA SER A 19 -10.03 -10.70 6.03
C SER A 19 -10.31 -10.50 4.55
N GLY A 20 -9.53 -9.65 3.86
CA GLY A 20 -9.79 -9.25 2.48
C GLY A 20 -10.96 -8.28 2.30
N ILE A 21 -11.46 -7.64 3.37
CA ILE A 21 -12.53 -6.61 3.29
C ILE A 21 -12.12 -5.46 2.36
N MET A 22 -10.83 -5.10 2.34
CA MET A 22 -10.28 -4.06 1.45
C MET A 22 -10.08 -4.53 0.00
N GLY A 23 -10.41 -5.78 -0.30
CA GLY A 23 -10.19 -6.42 -1.60
C GLY A 23 -9.08 -7.47 -1.59
N PRO A 24 -8.97 -8.25 -2.69
CA PRO A 24 -7.93 -9.24 -2.85
C PRO A 24 -6.56 -8.58 -3.04
N GLY A 25 -5.50 -9.24 -2.60
CA GLY A 25 -4.15 -8.71 -2.76
C GLY A 25 -3.08 -9.55 -2.06
N MET A 26 -1.96 -8.89 -1.76
CA MET A 26 -0.83 -9.44 -1.03
C MET A 26 -0.14 -8.36 -0.21
N ALA A 27 0.61 -8.76 0.80
CA ALA A 27 1.50 -7.87 1.53
C ALA A 27 2.97 -8.15 1.17
N ILE A 28 3.83 -7.16 1.41
CA ILE A 28 5.26 -7.24 1.13
C ILE A 28 5.99 -6.82 2.41
N ILE A 29 6.89 -7.69 2.91
CA ILE A 29 7.86 -7.31 3.94
C ILE A 29 9.01 -6.59 3.23
N PRO A 30 9.16 -5.27 3.43
CA PRO A 30 10.08 -4.43 2.66
C PRO A 30 11.55 -4.73 2.96
N THR A 31 12.41 -4.70 1.93
CA THR A 31 13.87 -4.61 2.09
C THR A 31 14.43 -3.24 1.72
N THR A 32 13.62 -2.40 1.06
CA THR A 32 13.95 -1.03 0.67
C THR A 32 12.82 -0.08 1.05
N GLY A 33 13.12 1.18 1.35
CA GLY A 33 12.12 2.18 1.75
C GLY A 33 11.46 2.97 0.61
N LYS A 34 11.63 2.57 -0.66
CA LYS A 34 11.09 3.29 -1.82
C LYS A 34 9.91 2.56 -2.42
N VAL A 35 8.73 3.16 -2.34
CA VAL A 35 7.53 2.72 -3.05
C VAL A 35 7.55 3.29 -4.46
N ILE A 36 7.24 2.46 -5.45
CA ILE A 36 7.11 2.86 -6.86
C ILE A 36 5.77 2.40 -7.41
N ALA A 37 5.29 3.09 -8.45
CA ALA A 37 4.12 2.66 -9.21
C ALA A 37 4.35 1.23 -9.75
N PRO A 38 3.41 0.29 -9.54
CA PRO A 38 3.55 -1.08 -10.00
C PRO A 38 3.26 -1.24 -11.50
N ALA A 39 2.58 -0.26 -12.11
CA ALA A 39 2.27 -0.17 -13.53
C ALA A 39 1.88 1.28 -13.87
N ASP A 40 1.68 1.56 -15.16
CA ASP A 40 1.14 2.84 -15.62
C ASP A 40 -0.29 3.06 -15.09
N GLY A 41 -0.58 4.27 -14.63
CA GLY A 41 -1.87 4.63 -14.04
C GLY A 41 -1.92 6.09 -13.60
N VAL A 42 -3.05 6.45 -13.01
CA VAL A 42 -3.33 7.77 -12.44
C VAL A 42 -3.39 7.64 -10.92
N VAL A 43 -2.78 8.58 -10.21
CA VAL A 43 -2.96 8.70 -8.76
C VAL A 43 -4.29 9.40 -8.50
N ASP A 44 -5.24 8.67 -7.90
CA ASP A 44 -6.57 9.23 -7.62
C ASP A 44 -6.63 9.89 -6.25
N ILE A 45 -5.95 9.30 -5.27
CA ILE A 45 -5.95 9.78 -3.90
C ILE A 45 -4.59 9.59 -3.24
N THR A 46 -4.18 10.62 -2.49
CA THR A 46 -3.04 10.58 -1.58
C THR A 46 -3.51 11.00 -0.20
N PHE A 47 -3.00 10.35 0.83
CA PHE A 47 -3.28 10.73 2.21
C PHE A 47 -2.25 11.76 2.68
N SER A 48 -2.67 12.73 3.51
CA SER A 48 -1.79 13.82 3.98
C SER A 48 -0.57 13.32 4.75
N SER A 49 -0.64 12.15 5.38
CA SER A 49 0.47 11.49 6.04
C SER A 49 1.39 10.69 5.11
N GLY A 50 1.13 10.66 3.79
CA GLY A 50 2.01 10.03 2.78
C GLY A 50 2.12 8.50 2.83
N HIS A 51 1.52 7.84 3.82
CA HIS A 51 1.62 6.40 4.05
C HIS A 51 0.81 5.54 3.07
N ALA A 52 -0.15 6.12 2.35
CA ALA A 52 -1.02 5.39 1.45
C ALA A 52 -1.31 6.17 0.16
N ILE A 53 -1.50 5.43 -0.92
CA ILE A 53 -1.77 5.96 -2.26
C ILE A 53 -2.80 5.07 -2.95
N GLY A 54 -3.89 5.66 -3.45
CA GLY A 54 -4.85 5.00 -4.31
C GLY A 54 -4.60 5.36 -5.78
N LEU A 55 -4.64 4.35 -6.64
CA LEU A 55 -4.27 4.41 -8.04
C LEU A 55 -5.35 3.76 -8.90
N THR A 56 -5.65 4.32 -10.06
CA THR A 56 -6.36 3.64 -11.15
C THR A 56 -5.37 3.34 -12.25
N LEU A 57 -5.12 2.05 -12.48
CA LEU A 57 -4.24 1.59 -13.53
C LEU A 57 -4.89 1.76 -14.91
N VAL A 58 -4.09 1.79 -15.97
CA VAL A 58 -4.58 1.92 -17.36
C VAL A 58 -5.54 0.81 -17.79
N ASN A 59 -5.55 -0.33 -17.09
CA ASN A 59 -6.47 -1.43 -17.30
C ASN A 59 -7.75 -1.33 -16.45
N ASN A 60 -8.02 -0.16 -15.85
CA ASN A 60 -9.15 0.15 -14.96
C ASN A 60 -9.16 -0.65 -13.64
N ILE A 61 -8.03 -1.23 -13.23
CA ILE A 61 -7.90 -1.80 -11.88
C ILE A 61 -7.63 -0.66 -10.89
N GLU A 62 -8.52 -0.54 -9.91
CA GLU A 62 -8.30 0.30 -8.73
C GLU A 62 -7.38 -0.44 -7.75
N MET A 63 -6.33 0.24 -7.29
CA MET A 63 -5.32 -0.33 -6.40
C MET A 63 -5.01 0.62 -5.26
N LEU A 64 -5.02 0.08 -4.03
CA LEU A 64 -4.54 0.76 -2.84
C LEU A 64 -3.16 0.22 -2.44
N ILE A 65 -2.18 1.11 -2.31
CA ILE A 65 -0.89 0.80 -1.67
C ILE A 65 -0.91 1.45 -0.29
N HIS A 66 -0.86 0.63 0.77
CA HIS A 66 -0.78 1.07 2.15
C HIS A 66 0.54 0.60 2.77
N VAL A 67 1.35 1.53 3.30
CA VAL A 67 2.68 1.24 3.83
C VAL A 67 2.63 1.06 5.34
N GLY A 68 2.84 -0.18 5.79
CA GLY A 68 2.79 -0.54 7.20
C GLY A 68 1.37 -0.67 7.75
N ILE A 69 1.25 -0.86 9.06
CA ILE A 69 -0.03 -0.86 9.81
C ILE A 69 0.02 0.34 10.75
N ASP A 70 -1.12 1.02 10.96
CA ASP A 70 -1.22 2.15 11.90
C ASP A 70 -0.28 3.33 11.59
N THR A 71 0.31 3.38 10.39
CA THR A 71 1.27 4.41 10.00
C THR A 71 0.64 5.78 9.78
N VAL A 72 -0.69 5.86 9.72
CA VAL A 72 -1.42 7.13 9.81
C VAL A 72 -1.06 7.91 11.09
N TYR A 73 -0.81 7.22 12.20
CA TYR A 73 -0.45 7.85 13.48
C TYR A 73 0.96 8.45 13.49
N LEU A 74 1.80 8.13 12.49
CA LEU A 74 3.09 8.79 12.29
C LEU A 74 2.92 10.22 11.75
N ALA A 75 1.72 10.62 11.33
CA ALA A 75 1.39 11.97 10.89
C ALA A 75 2.36 12.52 9.82
N GLY A 76 2.80 11.67 8.89
CA GLY A 76 3.73 12.04 7.81
C GLY A 76 5.21 11.89 8.16
N GLN A 77 5.55 11.56 9.41
CA GLN A 77 6.95 11.28 9.76
C GLN A 77 7.46 10.06 8.98
N HIS A 78 8.68 10.18 8.47
CA HIS A 78 9.38 9.17 7.66
C HIS A 78 8.87 8.96 6.23
N PHE A 79 7.82 9.67 5.81
CA PHE A 79 7.33 9.65 4.43
C PHE A 79 7.80 10.90 3.67
N THR A 80 8.10 10.73 2.39
CA THR A 80 8.42 11.83 1.48
C THR A 80 7.83 11.48 0.13
N CYS A 81 6.97 12.35 -0.40
CA CYS A 81 6.28 12.20 -1.68
C CYS A 81 6.72 13.28 -2.65
#